data_AF-A0A3N5FWP0-F1
#
_entry.id   AF-A0A3N5FWP0-F1
#
_cell.length_a   1.000
_cell.length_b   1.000
_cell.length_c   1.000
_cell.angle_alpha   90.00
_cell.angle_beta   90.00
_cell.angle_gamma   90.00
#
_symmetry.space_group_name_H-M   'P 1'
#
loop_
_entity.id
_entity.type
_entity.pdbx_description
1 polymer ?
#
loop_
_entity_poly.entity_id
_entity_poly.type
_entity_poly.pdbx_seq_one_letter_code
_entity_poly.pdbx_strand_id
1 'polypeptide(L)'
;QHQWASTARGIVTTEDVAAALSHLPRKHRQDDAVQLAKTTRAIIDVRKIDSVPVRCVEVDSDDHLYLAGHTRVPTHNSTLGLDIARAAAIRHQLTTVMFSLEMSRNEITMRLLSAEARVPLHHRRSGQMIDDDWNRIARRTGEISSAPLFLDDSPNMTMMEIRAKCRRLRQRHDLRLVIIDYLQLMTSGKRIENRQQEVAEFSRALKLLAKELDVPVVAISQLNRSAEQRQDKKPMLADLRESGCVTAATRVMRADTGAEVPIGQIAASGEKNVPVWALDDSLRYVRRTLTHAFPSGRKEVLRVRLASGKTVEATANHPFLTYDGWRPLADLEVGGRVAVARHVPVPLLTTAWADAEVMLLAHLIGDGSFVRNQPIRYASVDEANLAVVSEAANHFGITATRDDYAAARVTTLHLPALYHLTHGRRNPIAEWLDRLGLFGRRSHEKFVPWGVFSLPKDQIALFLRHLWATDGSVTIERSGRGGRIYYASTSRELLEGVSRLFLRFGISSRLRTTTAKGTYRLQYTLDISGRDEQLRFLREIGCHGQRSVACAKLQVILEASTSNPNIDTMPAEIWNRVRAVLLERGMPHRELAAAMNINFSGSTLWKRKPSRERLGRVAASP
;
A
#
# COMPACT_ATOMS: atom_id res chain seq x y z
N GLN A 1 33.82 14.38 -36.01
CA GLN A 1 35.23 14.84 -36.00
C GLN A 1 35.75 14.78 -34.56
N HIS A 2 37.07 14.89 -34.37
CA HIS A 2 37.80 14.96 -33.08
C HIS A 2 37.95 13.67 -32.24
N GLN A 3 38.98 12.90 -32.61
CA GLN A 3 40.06 12.48 -31.69
C GLN A 3 40.72 13.72 -31.02
N TRP A 4 41.48 13.66 -29.92
CA TRP A 4 42.16 12.55 -29.21
C TRP A 4 41.62 12.45 -27.74
N ALA A 5 42.18 11.79 -26.72
CA ALA A 5 43.51 11.20 -26.48
C ALA A 5 43.47 9.98 -25.52
N SER A 6 44.63 9.56 -24.98
CA SER A 6 44.82 8.27 -24.29
C SER A 6 45.79 8.35 -23.09
N THR A 7 45.77 7.33 -22.21
CA THR A 7 46.99 6.81 -21.56
C THR A 7 46.80 5.44 -20.85
N ALA A 8 47.86 4.63 -20.91
CA ALA A 8 48.27 3.59 -19.95
C ALA A 8 47.39 2.34 -19.66
N ARG A 9 46.10 2.25 -19.99
CA ARG A 9 45.35 0.97 -19.97
C ARG A 9 44.45 0.82 -21.21
N GLY A 10 44.34 -0.41 -21.70
CA GLY A 10 43.60 -0.74 -22.93
C GLY A 10 42.10 -0.50 -22.82
N ILE A 11 41.45 -0.38 -23.98
CA ILE A 11 39.99 -0.25 -24.08
C ILE A 11 39.36 -1.54 -23.56
N VAL A 12 38.59 -1.44 -22.47
CA VAL A 12 37.76 -2.53 -21.95
C VAL A 12 36.43 -2.50 -22.68
N THR A 13 36.07 -3.58 -23.35
CA THR A 13 34.79 -3.72 -24.06
C THR A 13 33.69 -4.20 -23.11
N THR A 14 32.43 -4.12 -23.55
CA THR A 14 31.28 -4.63 -22.79
C THR A 14 31.34 -6.15 -22.57
N GLU A 15 32.02 -6.90 -23.46
CA GLU A 15 32.18 -8.35 -23.35
C GLU A 15 33.22 -8.74 -22.29
N ASP A 16 34.31 -7.98 -22.14
CA ASP A 16 35.32 -8.18 -21.09
C ASP A 16 34.69 -8.08 -19.69
N VAL A 17 33.75 -7.15 -19.51
CA VAL A 17 32.99 -6.99 -18.26
C VAL A 17 32.05 -8.17 -18.00
N ALA A 18 31.47 -8.76 -19.05
CA ALA A 18 30.62 -9.95 -18.94
C ALA A 18 31.44 -11.20 -18.55
N ALA A 19 32.63 -11.38 -19.13
CA ALA A 19 33.55 -12.46 -18.80
C ALA A 19 34.08 -12.39 -17.35
N ALA A 20 34.32 -11.19 -16.82
CA ALA A 20 34.73 -11.00 -15.43
C ALA A 20 33.63 -11.38 -14.41
N LEU A 21 32.35 -11.31 -14.79
CA LEU A 21 31.21 -11.57 -13.90
C LEU A 21 30.80 -13.05 -13.81
N SER A 22 31.24 -13.91 -14.74
CA SER A 22 30.87 -15.34 -14.77
C SER A 22 31.67 -16.20 -13.80
N HIS A 23 32.90 -15.79 -13.43
CA HIS A 23 33.84 -16.61 -12.66
C HIS A 23 33.85 -16.36 -11.13
N LEU A 24 32.98 -15.49 -10.61
CA LEU A 24 32.85 -15.32 -9.15
C LEU A 24 32.09 -16.50 -8.51
N PRO A 25 32.65 -17.19 -7.50
CA PRO A 25 32.01 -18.36 -6.90
C PRO A 25 30.69 -17.97 -6.20
N ARG A 26 29.57 -18.57 -6.67
CA ARG A 26 28.18 -18.25 -6.26
C ARG A 26 27.85 -18.42 -4.75
N LYS A 27 28.80 -18.84 -3.91
CA LYS A 27 28.56 -19.39 -2.55
C LYS A 27 28.57 -18.38 -1.39
N HIS A 28 28.66 -17.08 -1.63
CA HIS A 28 28.61 -16.05 -0.56
C HIS A 28 27.49 -15.02 -0.70
N ARG A 29 26.85 -14.86 -1.87
CA ARG A 29 25.84 -13.81 -2.09
C ARG A 29 24.49 -14.08 -1.39
N GLN A 30 24.25 -15.30 -0.92
CA GLN A 30 23.03 -15.66 -0.18
C GLN A 30 23.10 -15.30 1.31
N ASP A 31 24.25 -15.54 1.97
CA ASP A 31 24.39 -15.32 3.40
C ASP A 31 24.34 -13.84 3.77
N ASP A 32 25.04 -12.97 3.03
CA ASP A 32 24.99 -11.51 3.26
C ASP A 32 23.57 -10.93 3.11
N ALA A 33 22.81 -11.40 2.12
CA ALA A 33 21.42 -10.98 1.93
C ALA A 33 20.54 -11.41 3.14
N VAL A 34 20.74 -12.64 3.62
CA VAL A 34 20.08 -13.15 4.85
C VAL A 34 20.56 -12.41 6.10
N GLN A 35 21.81 -11.92 6.13
CA GLN A 35 22.40 -11.18 7.25
C GLN A 35 21.86 -9.74 7.32
N LEU A 36 21.79 -9.00 6.21
CA LEU A 36 21.19 -7.66 6.16
C LEU A 36 19.66 -7.68 6.41
N ALA A 37 18.97 -8.74 6.00
CA ALA A 37 17.55 -8.93 6.27
C ALA A 37 17.23 -9.19 7.76
N LYS A 38 18.22 -9.58 8.59
CA LYS A 38 18.04 -9.72 10.04
C LYS A 38 17.87 -8.36 10.74
N THR A 39 18.52 -7.29 10.27
CA THR A 39 18.61 -6.02 11.02
C THR A 39 17.80 -4.85 10.45
N THR A 40 17.46 -4.81 9.16
CA THR A 40 16.85 -3.62 8.53
C THR A 40 15.35 -3.75 8.19
N ARG A 41 14.59 -2.65 8.36
CA ARG A 41 13.17 -2.53 7.97
C ARG A 41 13.06 -2.21 6.47
N ALA A 42 12.96 -3.24 5.63
CA ALA A 42 12.92 -3.16 4.15
C ALA A 42 11.93 -4.17 3.52
N ILE A 43 11.71 -4.10 2.20
CA ILE A 43 11.01 -5.10 1.39
C ILE A 43 11.89 -6.36 1.25
N ILE A 44 11.29 -7.56 1.35
CA ILE A 44 12.01 -8.85 1.27
C ILE A 44 11.44 -9.84 0.24
N ASP A 45 10.31 -9.51 -0.39
CA ASP A 45 9.61 -10.36 -1.37
C ASP A 45 8.67 -9.46 -2.17
N VAL A 46 8.72 -9.55 -3.50
CA VAL A 46 7.80 -8.90 -4.44
C VAL A 46 7.53 -9.91 -5.54
N ARG A 47 6.29 -10.36 -5.68
CA ARG A 47 5.96 -11.42 -6.63
C ARG A 47 4.52 -11.37 -7.11
N LYS A 48 4.30 -11.83 -8.34
CA LYS A 48 2.96 -12.14 -8.85
C LYS A 48 2.30 -13.24 -8.00
N ILE A 49 0.99 -13.15 -7.85
CA ILE A 49 0.12 -14.23 -7.37
C ILE A 49 -1.09 -14.34 -8.30
N ASP A 50 -1.88 -15.41 -8.16
CA ASP A 50 -3.04 -15.67 -9.00
C ASP A 50 -4.06 -14.51 -8.97
N SER A 51 -4.74 -14.27 -10.10
CA SER A 51 -5.64 -13.13 -10.26
C SER A 51 -6.86 -13.19 -9.34
N VAL A 52 -7.06 -12.15 -8.50
CA VAL A 52 -8.09 -12.08 -7.44
C VAL A 52 -8.98 -10.83 -7.56
N PRO A 53 -10.14 -10.77 -6.85
CA PRO A 53 -11.04 -9.61 -6.87
C PRO A 53 -10.50 -8.34 -6.17
N VAL A 54 -10.84 -7.15 -6.70
CA VAL A 54 -10.27 -5.83 -6.32
C VAL A 54 -11.29 -4.65 -6.32
N ARG A 55 -11.00 -3.45 -5.76
CA ARG A 55 -11.98 -2.32 -5.54
C ARG A 55 -11.51 -0.83 -5.67
N CYS A 56 -12.43 0.16 -5.89
CA CYS A 56 -12.21 1.64 -6.11
C CYS A 56 -13.35 2.63 -5.58
N VAL A 57 -13.31 3.97 -5.92
CA VAL A 57 -14.18 5.14 -5.48
C VAL A 57 -14.52 6.21 -6.58
N GLU A 58 -15.56 7.08 -6.45
CA GLU A 58 -16.02 8.10 -7.45
C GLU A 58 -16.77 9.39 -6.94
N VAL A 59 -17.13 10.33 -7.86
CA VAL A 59 -17.85 11.65 -7.76
C VAL A 59 -18.61 11.95 -9.10
N ASP A 60 -19.63 12.83 -9.14
CA ASP A 60 -20.73 12.94 -10.14
C ASP A 60 -20.86 14.30 -10.91
N SER A 61 -21.67 14.40 -11.99
CA SER A 61 -22.03 15.63 -12.78
C SER A 61 -23.14 15.44 -13.85
N ASP A 62 -23.99 16.44 -14.09
CA ASP A 62 -25.29 16.31 -14.81
C ASP A 62 -25.33 16.34 -16.37
N ASP A 63 -24.39 17.02 -17.06
CA ASP A 63 -24.51 17.40 -18.50
C ASP A 63 -24.32 16.21 -19.53
N HIS A 64 -25.06 15.11 -19.40
CA HIS A 64 -24.79 13.86 -20.14
C HIS A 64 -25.03 13.91 -21.68
N LEU A 65 -24.00 13.62 -22.49
CA LEU A 65 -24.15 13.26 -23.92
C LEU A 65 -23.05 12.29 -24.38
N TYR A 66 -23.42 11.20 -25.07
CA TYR A 66 -22.49 10.20 -25.60
C TYR A 66 -23.00 9.59 -26.92
N LEU A 67 -22.08 9.34 -27.88
CA LEU A 67 -22.34 8.58 -29.11
C LEU A 67 -21.58 7.25 -29.05
N ALA A 68 -22.28 6.12 -29.24
CA ALA A 68 -21.66 4.80 -29.27
C ALA A 68 -22.51 3.77 -30.05
N GLY A 69 -21.84 2.75 -30.62
CA GLY A 69 -22.50 1.65 -31.33
C GLY A 69 -23.14 0.60 -30.40
N HIS A 70 -23.63 -0.50 -30.98
CA HIS A 70 -24.46 -1.50 -30.29
C HIS A 70 -23.79 -2.19 -29.07
N THR A 71 -22.46 -2.20 -29.00
CA THR A 71 -21.67 -2.70 -27.85
C THR A 71 -21.36 -1.64 -26.79
N ARG A 72 -21.66 -0.36 -27.08
CA ARG A 72 -21.28 0.86 -26.34
C ARG A 72 -19.77 1.12 -26.17
N VAL A 73 -18.92 0.39 -26.90
CA VAL A 73 -17.46 0.55 -26.84
C VAL A 73 -16.92 0.97 -28.21
N PRO A 74 -16.34 2.18 -28.36
CA PRO A 74 -15.58 2.55 -29.54
C PRO A 74 -14.21 1.86 -29.49
N THR A 75 -13.91 1.06 -30.51
CA THR A 75 -12.53 0.70 -30.86
C THR A 75 -12.07 1.66 -31.96
N HIS A 76 -10.76 1.92 -32.05
CA HIS A 76 -10.15 2.85 -33.03
C HIS A 76 -10.45 4.35 -32.77
N ASN A 77 -10.41 4.80 -31.52
CA ASN A 77 -10.64 6.21 -31.14
C ASN A 77 -9.83 7.23 -31.98
N SER A 78 -8.54 6.97 -32.20
CA SER A 78 -7.67 7.80 -33.05
C SER A 78 -8.14 7.88 -34.51
N THR A 79 -8.72 6.79 -35.04
CA THR A 79 -9.31 6.77 -36.37
C THR A 79 -10.60 7.58 -36.41
N LEU A 80 -11.44 7.52 -35.37
CA LEU A 80 -12.63 8.37 -35.24
C LEU A 80 -12.24 9.86 -35.19
N GLY A 81 -11.22 10.23 -34.41
CA GLY A 81 -10.68 11.59 -34.40
C GLY A 81 -10.18 12.03 -35.78
N LEU A 82 -9.43 11.16 -36.45
CA LEU A 82 -8.93 11.42 -37.80
C LEU A 82 -10.07 11.54 -38.84
N ASP A 83 -11.13 10.75 -38.74
CA ASP A 83 -12.30 10.85 -39.64
C ASP A 83 -13.12 12.12 -39.41
N ILE A 84 -13.25 12.58 -38.16
CA ILE A 84 -13.84 13.89 -37.84
C ILE A 84 -12.97 15.01 -38.44
N ALA A 85 -11.64 14.94 -38.28
CA ALA A 85 -10.72 15.91 -38.87
C ALA A 85 -10.77 15.91 -40.41
N ARG A 86 -10.83 14.73 -41.02
CA ARG A 86 -10.95 14.50 -42.47
C ARG A 86 -12.23 15.12 -43.03
N ALA A 87 -13.37 14.89 -42.36
CA ALA A 87 -14.64 15.49 -42.76
C ALA A 87 -14.59 17.02 -42.66
N ALA A 88 -14.16 17.55 -41.51
CA ALA A 88 -14.09 19.00 -41.27
C ALA A 88 -13.16 19.71 -42.26
N ALA A 89 -11.89 19.29 -42.34
CA ALA A 89 -10.89 19.99 -43.14
C ALA A 89 -11.00 19.70 -44.64
N ILE A 90 -11.16 18.44 -45.08
CA ILE A 90 -11.12 18.12 -46.52
C ILE A 90 -12.45 18.41 -47.19
N ARG A 91 -13.57 17.94 -46.60
CA ARG A 91 -14.90 18.03 -47.24
C ARG A 91 -15.60 19.36 -47.01
N HIS A 92 -15.38 19.98 -45.85
CA HIS A 92 -16.03 21.23 -45.47
C HIS A 92 -15.07 22.43 -45.40
N GLN A 93 -13.78 22.25 -45.67
CA GLN A 93 -12.75 23.30 -45.67
C GLN A 93 -12.69 24.10 -44.34
N LEU A 94 -13.07 23.46 -43.24
CA LEU A 94 -13.05 24.03 -41.89
C LEU A 94 -11.68 23.78 -41.25
N THR A 95 -10.94 24.85 -40.98
CA THR A 95 -9.60 24.79 -40.40
C THR A 95 -9.59 23.96 -39.12
N THR A 96 -8.83 22.88 -39.13
CA THR A 96 -8.80 21.88 -38.05
C THR A 96 -7.37 21.65 -37.60
N VAL A 97 -7.16 21.52 -36.29
CA VAL A 97 -5.88 21.04 -35.72
C VAL A 97 -6.09 19.71 -35.00
N MET A 98 -5.21 18.75 -35.24
CA MET A 98 -5.11 17.50 -34.49
C MET A 98 -3.74 17.43 -33.82
N PHE A 99 -3.74 17.48 -32.50
CA PHE A 99 -2.58 17.17 -31.66
C PHE A 99 -2.56 15.68 -31.41
N SER A 100 -1.54 14.97 -31.87
CA SER A 100 -1.35 13.55 -31.54
C SER A 100 -0.14 13.38 -30.63
N LEU A 101 -0.35 12.67 -29.53
CA LEU A 101 0.65 12.47 -28.48
C LEU A 101 1.20 11.04 -28.48
N GLU A 102 0.54 10.12 -29.21
CA GLU A 102 0.97 8.72 -29.40
C GLU A 102 1.46 8.43 -30.82
N MET A 103 0.78 8.95 -31.85
CA MET A 103 1.07 8.62 -33.25
C MET A 103 1.88 9.71 -33.95
N SER A 104 2.83 9.30 -34.77
CA SER A 104 3.60 10.23 -35.62
C SER A 104 2.73 10.85 -36.73
N ARG A 105 3.05 12.08 -37.14
CA ARG A 105 2.42 12.77 -38.27
C ARG A 105 2.47 11.95 -39.56
N ASN A 106 3.54 11.18 -39.76
CA ASN A 106 3.66 10.25 -40.88
C ASN A 106 2.59 9.16 -40.84
N GLU A 107 2.35 8.52 -39.70
CA GLU A 107 1.32 7.48 -39.57
C GLU A 107 -0.11 8.03 -39.71
N ILE A 108 -0.37 9.22 -39.18
CA ILE A 108 -1.65 9.92 -39.35
C ILE A 108 -1.89 10.22 -40.82
N THR A 109 -0.90 10.80 -41.51
CA THR A 109 -0.95 11.12 -42.94
C THR A 109 -1.13 9.86 -43.80
N MET A 110 -0.47 8.75 -43.45
CA MET A 110 -0.64 7.45 -44.12
C MET A 110 -2.06 6.90 -43.95
N ARG A 111 -2.66 6.99 -42.75
CA ARG A 111 -4.07 6.60 -42.53
C ARG A 111 -5.03 7.50 -43.29
N LEU A 112 -4.78 8.81 -43.32
CA LEU A 112 -5.60 9.80 -44.04
C LEU A 112 -5.60 9.53 -45.55
N LEU A 113 -4.42 9.31 -46.15
CA LEU A 113 -4.27 8.94 -47.57
C LEU A 113 -5.00 7.62 -47.89
N SER A 114 -4.84 6.58 -47.06
CA SER A 114 -5.58 5.32 -47.22
C SER A 114 -7.10 5.51 -47.13
N ALA A 115 -7.58 6.34 -46.20
CA ALA A 115 -9.01 6.56 -45.96
C ALA A 115 -9.71 7.35 -47.08
N GLU A 116 -9.00 8.24 -47.79
CA GLU A 116 -9.55 9.04 -48.89
C GLU A 116 -9.31 8.40 -50.28
N ALA A 117 -8.16 7.75 -50.51
CA ALA A 117 -7.90 6.98 -51.73
C ALA A 117 -8.62 5.62 -51.75
N ARG A 118 -9.19 5.19 -50.61
CA ARG A 118 -9.79 3.86 -50.37
C ARG A 118 -8.81 2.69 -50.60
N VAL A 119 -7.52 2.92 -50.33
CA VAL A 119 -6.44 1.93 -50.49
C VAL A 119 -6.11 1.29 -49.12
N PRO A 120 -6.10 -0.06 -49.00
CA PRO A 120 -5.80 -0.73 -47.73
C PRO A 120 -4.42 -0.36 -47.17
N LEU A 121 -4.39 0.07 -45.90
CA LEU A 121 -3.15 0.52 -45.23
C LEU A 121 -2.05 -0.56 -45.19
N HIS A 122 -2.42 -1.84 -45.29
CA HIS A 122 -1.46 -2.94 -45.28
C HIS A 122 -0.70 -3.07 -46.61
N HIS A 123 -1.30 -2.80 -47.78
CA HIS A 123 -0.57 -2.77 -49.07
C HIS A 123 0.60 -1.76 -49.01
N ARG A 124 0.37 -0.59 -48.39
CA ARG A 124 1.42 0.43 -48.17
C ARG A 124 2.50 0.02 -47.16
N ARG A 125 2.21 -0.91 -46.24
CA ARG A 125 3.18 -1.41 -45.24
C ARG A 125 3.94 -2.66 -45.71
N SER A 126 3.37 -3.47 -46.61
CA SER A 126 4.03 -4.63 -47.20
C SER A 126 4.78 -4.32 -48.51
N GLY A 127 4.61 -3.13 -49.08
CA GLY A 127 5.18 -2.76 -50.38
C GLY A 127 4.40 -3.30 -51.58
N GLN A 128 3.31 -4.04 -51.35
CA GLN A 128 2.51 -4.70 -52.37
C GLN A 128 1.43 -3.77 -52.96
N MET A 129 1.81 -2.54 -53.33
CA MET A 129 0.89 -1.61 -54.01
C MET A 129 0.93 -1.82 -55.52
N ILE A 130 -0.25 -1.98 -56.10
CA ILE A 130 -0.46 -2.03 -57.55
C ILE A 130 -0.45 -0.58 -58.10
N ASP A 131 -0.11 -0.37 -59.36
CA ASP A 131 -0.04 0.97 -59.96
C ASP A 131 -1.36 1.77 -59.87
N ASP A 132 -2.51 1.10 -59.82
CA ASP A 132 -3.81 1.75 -59.57
C ASP A 132 -3.94 2.29 -58.13
N ASP A 133 -3.42 1.58 -57.11
CA ASP A 133 -3.36 2.09 -55.74
C ASP A 133 -2.48 3.36 -55.67
N TRP A 134 -1.32 3.36 -56.35
CA TRP A 134 -0.48 4.56 -56.48
C TRP A 134 -1.21 5.71 -57.18
N ASN A 135 -1.90 5.45 -58.29
CA ASN A 135 -2.67 6.46 -59.03
C ASN A 135 -3.82 7.06 -58.21
N ARG A 136 -4.55 6.23 -57.45
CA ARG A 136 -5.62 6.69 -56.53
C ARG A 136 -5.07 7.59 -55.43
N ILE A 137 -3.93 7.21 -54.84
CA ILE A 137 -3.24 7.99 -53.81
C ILE A 137 -2.71 9.31 -54.38
N ALA A 138 -2.07 9.29 -55.56
CA ALA A 138 -1.54 10.50 -56.19
C ALA A 138 -2.64 11.55 -56.43
N ARG A 139 -3.80 11.13 -56.95
CA ARG A 139 -4.97 12.00 -57.17
C ARG A 139 -5.49 12.66 -55.89
N ARG A 140 -5.56 11.92 -54.77
CA ARG A 140 -6.05 12.45 -53.47
C ARG A 140 -5.00 13.22 -52.67
N THR A 141 -3.70 13.03 -52.95
CA THR A 141 -2.60 13.76 -52.29
C THR A 141 -2.76 15.28 -52.43
N GLY A 142 -3.20 15.77 -53.61
CA GLY A 142 -3.42 17.20 -53.85
C GLY A 142 -4.49 17.80 -52.94
N GLU A 143 -5.66 17.15 -52.84
CA GLU A 143 -6.79 17.59 -52.00
C GLU A 143 -6.46 17.53 -50.50
N ILE A 144 -5.70 16.52 -50.07
CA ILE A 144 -5.19 16.42 -48.69
C ILE A 144 -4.16 17.52 -48.40
N SER A 145 -3.34 17.90 -49.39
CA SER A 145 -2.30 18.91 -49.23
C SER A 145 -2.81 20.35 -49.30
N SER A 146 -4.01 20.59 -49.86
CA SER A 146 -4.64 21.92 -49.90
C SER A 146 -5.63 22.16 -48.76
N ALA A 147 -6.17 21.10 -48.14
CA ALA A 147 -7.09 21.21 -47.02
C ALA A 147 -6.43 21.87 -45.78
N PRO A 148 -7.16 22.70 -45.00
CA PRO A 148 -6.63 23.39 -43.82
C PRO A 148 -6.54 22.46 -42.58
N LEU A 149 -5.83 21.33 -42.72
CA LEU A 149 -5.60 20.35 -41.67
C LEU A 149 -4.18 20.48 -41.09
N PHE A 150 -4.09 20.93 -39.85
CA PHE A 150 -2.84 21.05 -39.11
C PHE A 150 -2.63 19.82 -38.22
N LEU A 151 -1.52 19.11 -38.44
CA LEU A 151 -1.11 17.95 -37.62
C LEU A 151 0.11 18.32 -36.79
N ASP A 152 0.08 18.04 -35.49
CA ASP A 152 1.17 18.33 -34.55
C ASP A 152 1.45 17.12 -33.64
N ASP A 153 2.61 16.51 -33.85
CA ASP A 153 3.11 15.31 -33.15
C ASP A 153 4.27 15.61 -32.19
N SER A 154 4.35 16.84 -31.67
CA SER A 154 5.36 17.22 -30.66
C SER A 154 5.19 16.38 -29.38
N PRO A 155 6.21 15.62 -28.92
CA PRO A 155 6.09 14.79 -27.73
C PRO A 155 5.99 15.63 -26.44
N ASN A 156 5.33 15.08 -25.42
CA ASN A 156 5.22 15.67 -24.07
C ASN A 156 4.60 17.08 -24.01
N MET A 157 3.72 17.45 -24.96
CA MET A 157 3.09 18.78 -24.98
C MET A 157 2.32 19.11 -23.69
N THR A 158 2.55 20.32 -23.18
CA THR A 158 1.77 20.92 -22.10
C THR A 158 0.48 21.56 -22.62
N MET A 159 -0.49 21.71 -21.72
CA MET A 159 -1.72 22.49 -21.99
C MET A 159 -1.43 23.95 -22.40
N MET A 160 -0.34 24.54 -21.92
CA MET A 160 0.05 25.91 -22.27
C MET A 160 0.49 26.02 -23.73
N GLU A 161 1.27 25.06 -24.22
CA GLU A 161 1.73 25.01 -25.61
C GLU A 161 0.57 24.74 -26.57
N ILE A 162 -0.32 23.79 -26.24
CA ILE A 162 -1.55 23.54 -27.02
C ILE A 162 -2.38 24.83 -27.13
N ARG A 163 -2.63 25.54 -26.01
CA ARG A 163 -3.34 26.83 -26.01
C ARG A 163 -2.64 27.88 -26.88
N ALA A 164 -1.32 28.01 -26.79
CA ALA A 164 -0.54 28.95 -27.60
C ALA A 164 -0.58 28.61 -29.11
N LYS A 165 -0.47 27.33 -29.47
CA LYS A 165 -0.59 26.83 -30.85
C LYS A 165 -2.00 27.08 -31.40
N CYS A 166 -3.05 26.79 -30.64
CA CYS A 166 -4.45 27.03 -31.04
C CYS A 166 -4.76 28.53 -31.24
N ARG A 167 -4.34 29.40 -30.31
CA ARG A 167 -4.47 30.87 -30.44
C ARG A 167 -3.88 31.39 -31.76
N ARG A 168 -2.65 30.97 -32.06
CA ARG A 168 -1.93 31.36 -33.29
C ARG A 168 -2.62 30.88 -34.56
N LEU A 169 -3.23 29.69 -34.53
CA LEU A 169 -4.03 29.17 -35.65
C LEU A 169 -5.37 29.90 -35.80
N ARG A 170 -6.07 30.21 -34.71
CA ARG A 170 -7.32 31.00 -34.72
C ARG A 170 -7.10 32.39 -35.33
N GLN A 171 -5.99 33.05 -34.97
CA GLN A 171 -5.60 34.36 -35.50
C GLN A 171 -5.19 34.37 -36.99
N ARG A 172 -4.65 33.27 -37.53
CA ARG A 172 -4.07 33.23 -38.89
C ARG A 172 -4.91 32.50 -39.93
N HIS A 173 -5.76 31.57 -39.51
CA HIS A 173 -6.42 30.62 -40.40
C HIS A 173 -7.89 30.34 -40.01
N ASP A 174 -8.50 31.17 -39.16
CA ASP A 174 -9.87 30.97 -38.64
C ASP A 174 -10.11 29.53 -38.12
N LEU A 175 -9.27 29.06 -37.19
CA LEU A 175 -9.39 27.73 -36.57
C LEU A 175 -10.84 27.43 -36.14
N ARG A 176 -11.41 26.32 -36.62
CA ARG A 176 -12.81 25.91 -36.40
C ARG A 176 -12.97 24.66 -35.53
N LEU A 177 -11.93 23.83 -35.41
CA LEU A 177 -11.98 22.56 -34.68
C LEU A 177 -10.62 22.20 -34.09
N VAL A 178 -10.62 21.73 -32.85
CA VAL A 178 -9.44 21.16 -32.16
C VAL A 178 -9.71 19.70 -31.83
N ILE A 179 -8.75 18.82 -32.12
CA ILE A 179 -8.75 17.41 -31.71
C ILE A 179 -7.45 17.11 -30.95
N ILE A 180 -7.54 16.34 -29.85
CA ILE A 180 -6.40 15.93 -29.02
C ILE A 180 -6.46 14.41 -28.80
N ASP A 181 -5.40 13.70 -29.18
CA ASP A 181 -5.32 12.23 -29.18
C ASP A 181 -4.00 11.74 -28.53
N TYR A 182 -3.96 11.39 -27.24
CA TYR A 182 -5.05 11.34 -26.26
C TYR A 182 -4.63 11.94 -24.91
N LEU A 183 -5.64 12.36 -24.14
CA LEU A 183 -5.52 13.17 -22.92
C LEU A 183 -4.45 12.72 -21.93
N GLN A 184 -4.30 11.41 -21.69
CA GLN A 184 -3.38 10.90 -20.67
C GLN A 184 -1.89 11.06 -21.01
N LEU A 185 -1.52 11.37 -22.26
CA LEU A 185 -0.13 11.66 -22.65
C LEU A 185 0.21 13.16 -22.52
N MET A 186 -0.75 14.00 -22.14
CA MET A 186 -0.46 15.38 -21.74
C MET A 186 0.25 15.43 -20.38
N THR A 187 1.11 16.43 -20.20
CA THR A 187 1.73 16.74 -18.90
C THR A 187 1.28 18.11 -18.40
N SER A 188 1.05 18.18 -17.09
CA SER A 188 0.75 19.43 -16.37
C SER A 188 1.98 20.35 -16.21
N GLY A 189 3.18 19.89 -16.55
CA GLY A 189 4.44 20.62 -16.35
C GLY A 189 4.83 20.81 -14.88
N LYS A 190 4.06 20.22 -13.96
CA LYS A 190 4.29 20.21 -12.51
C LYS A 190 4.31 18.77 -12.02
N ARG A 191 4.97 18.52 -10.89
CA ARG A 191 5.03 17.19 -10.27
C ARG A 191 3.75 16.92 -9.45
N ILE A 192 2.63 16.67 -10.13
CA ILE A 192 1.32 16.43 -9.51
C ILE A 192 1.26 15.00 -8.95
N GLU A 193 0.87 14.84 -7.68
CA GLU A 193 0.84 13.53 -7.01
C GLU A 193 -0.40 12.67 -7.34
N ASN A 194 -1.47 13.28 -7.88
CA ASN A 194 -2.73 12.60 -8.17
C ASN A 194 -3.14 12.76 -9.64
N ARG A 195 -3.01 11.67 -10.41
CA ARG A 195 -3.45 11.56 -11.82
C ARG A 195 -4.93 11.91 -12.03
N GLN A 196 -5.79 11.72 -11.01
CA GLN A 196 -7.22 12.11 -11.08
C GLN A 196 -7.39 13.63 -11.13
N GLN A 197 -6.58 14.36 -10.36
CA GLN A 197 -6.58 15.82 -10.36
C GLN A 197 -6.00 16.35 -11.67
N GLU A 198 -4.91 15.74 -12.17
CA GLU A 198 -4.33 16.10 -13.47
C GLU A 198 -5.34 15.95 -14.62
N VAL A 199 -6.06 14.82 -14.71
CA VAL A 199 -7.12 14.63 -15.73
C VAL A 199 -8.27 15.63 -15.55
N ALA A 200 -8.71 15.91 -14.31
CA ALA A 200 -9.76 16.91 -14.05
C ALA A 200 -9.32 18.35 -14.39
N GLU A 201 -8.03 18.68 -14.19
CA GLU A 201 -7.42 19.95 -14.58
C GLU A 201 -7.31 20.06 -16.10
N PHE A 202 -6.93 19.00 -16.81
CA PHE A 202 -6.96 18.97 -18.28
C PHE A 202 -8.37 19.18 -18.84
N SER A 203 -9.37 18.43 -18.36
CA SER A 203 -10.78 18.59 -18.78
C SER A 203 -11.29 20.01 -18.53
N ARG A 204 -10.96 20.62 -17.37
CA ARG A 204 -11.30 22.02 -17.07
C ARG A 204 -10.59 22.98 -18.03
N ALA A 205 -9.30 22.80 -18.28
CA ALA A 205 -8.52 23.66 -19.15
C ALA A 205 -8.95 23.56 -20.62
N LEU A 206 -9.39 22.39 -21.10
CA LEU A 206 -10.00 22.26 -22.43
C LEU A 206 -11.39 22.91 -22.52
N LYS A 207 -12.23 22.82 -21.46
CA LYS A 207 -13.51 23.57 -21.39
C LYS A 207 -13.27 25.09 -21.42
N LEU A 208 -12.15 25.57 -20.86
CA LEU A 208 -11.72 26.97 -20.98
C LEU A 208 -11.16 27.30 -22.38
N LEU A 209 -10.35 26.42 -22.99
CA LEU A 209 -9.82 26.60 -24.34
C LEU A 209 -10.94 26.72 -25.39
N ALA A 210 -11.96 25.84 -25.30
CA ALA A 210 -13.13 25.87 -26.16
C ALA A 210 -13.89 27.20 -26.05
N LYS A 211 -14.17 27.65 -24.82
CA LYS A 211 -14.84 28.93 -24.53
C LYS A 211 -14.03 30.15 -24.94
N GLU A 212 -12.71 30.10 -24.87
CA GLU A 212 -11.83 31.21 -25.19
C GLU A 212 -11.73 31.46 -26.70
N LEU A 213 -11.65 30.39 -27.49
CA LEU A 213 -11.48 30.47 -28.93
C LEU A 213 -12.81 30.44 -29.70
N ASP A 214 -13.91 30.10 -29.02
CA ASP A 214 -15.22 29.78 -29.61
C ASP A 214 -15.10 28.69 -30.70
N VAL A 215 -14.56 27.53 -30.29
CA VAL A 215 -14.39 26.35 -31.15
C VAL A 215 -14.73 25.05 -30.42
N PRO A 216 -15.33 24.05 -31.09
CA PRO A 216 -15.39 22.69 -30.58
C PRO A 216 -13.99 22.12 -30.31
N VAL A 217 -13.86 21.44 -29.16
CA VAL A 217 -12.65 20.72 -28.75
C VAL A 217 -13.02 19.26 -28.49
N VAL A 218 -12.49 18.34 -29.32
CA VAL A 218 -12.67 16.89 -29.17
C VAL A 218 -11.44 16.32 -28.47
N ALA A 219 -11.63 15.83 -27.25
CA ALA A 219 -10.56 15.25 -26.44
C ALA A 219 -10.75 13.72 -26.37
N ILE A 220 -9.86 12.97 -27.04
CA ILE A 220 -9.87 11.51 -26.97
C ILE A 220 -9.21 11.08 -25.65
N SER A 221 -9.76 10.03 -25.05
CA SER A 221 -9.18 9.35 -23.89
C SER A 221 -9.40 7.84 -24.04
N GLN A 222 -8.42 7.05 -23.60
CA GLN A 222 -8.54 5.60 -23.49
C GLN A 222 -9.12 5.24 -22.12
N LEU A 223 -10.12 4.36 -22.06
CA LEU A 223 -10.75 3.92 -20.80
C LEU A 223 -10.15 2.60 -20.32
N ASN A 224 -10.15 2.37 -19.00
CA ASN A 224 -9.90 1.05 -18.44
C ASN A 224 -10.88 0.00 -18.98
N ARG A 225 -10.36 -1.16 -19.37
CA ARG A 225 -11.16 -2.35 -19.74
C ARG A 225 -12.07 -2.88 -18.61
N SER A 226 -12.00 -2.33 -17.39
CA SER A 226 -12.99 -2.62 -16.34
C SER A 226 -14.38 -2.08 -16.66
N ALA A 227 -14.50 -1.06 -17.51
CA ALA A 227 -15.80 -0.56 -17.98
C ALA A 227 -16.57 -1.63 -18.78
N GLU A 228 -15.85 -2.43 -19.57
CA GLU A 228 -16.40 -3.51 -20.40
C GLU A 228 -17.02 -4.66 -19.59
N GLN A 229 -16.57 -4.82 -18.33
CA GLN A 229 -16.97 -5.91 -17.43
C GLN A 229 -18.20 -5.58 -16.54
N ARG A 230 -18.70 -4.33 -16.56
CA ARG A 230 -19.94 -3.96 -15.86
C ARG A 230 -21.17 -4.35 -16.70
N GLN A 231 -22.31 -4.56 -16.06
CA GLN A 231 -23.57 -4.90 -16.75
C GLN A 231 -24.11 -3.74 -17.60
N ASP A 232 -23.93 -2.50 -17.15
CA ASP A 232 -24.46 -1.30 -17.80
C ASP A 232 -23.55 -0.74 -18.92
N LYS A 233 -22.23 -1.00 -18.80
CA LYS A 233 -21.13 -0.57 -19.68
C LYS A 233 -21.06 0.95 -19.90
N LYS A 234 -21.64 1.74 -19.00
CA LYS A 234 -21.54 3.22 -19.06
C LYS A 234 -20.13 3.65 -18.63
N PRO A 235 -19.40 4.48 -19.39
CA PRO A 235 -18.15 5.07 -18.92
C PRO A 235 -18.34 5.89 -17.64
N MET A 236 -17.39 5.76 -16.71
CA MET A 236 -17.37 6.44 -15.41
C MET A 236 -16.08 7.27 -15.28
N LEU A 237 -16.07 8.34 -14.47
CA LEU A 237 -14.85 9.13 -14.18
C LEU A 237 -13.78 8.27 -13.46
N ALA A 238 -14.17 7.11 -12.92
CA ALA A 238 -13.26 6.07 -12.44
C ALA A 238 -12.49 5.33 -13.55
N ASP A 239 -13.01 5.26 -14.79
CA ASP A 239 -12.39 4.47 -15.87
C ASP A 239 -11.35 5.25 -16.68
N LEU A 240 -11.39 6.59 -16.66
CA LEU A 240 -10.36 7.48 -17.22
C LEU A 240 -9.01 7.37 -16.48
N ARG A 241 -8.98 6.68 -15.33
CA ARG A 241 -7.83 6.58 -14.43
C ARG A 241 -7.08 5.28 -14.68
N GLU A 242 -5.76 5.32 -14.68
CA GLU A 242 -4.93 4.14 -14.43
C GLU A 242 -4.96 3.76 -12.93
N SER A 243 -6.13 3.73 -12.30
CA SER A 243 -6.28 3.45 -10.86
C SER A 243 -5.89 2.01 -10.54
N GLY A 244 -4.80 1.86 -9.80
CA GLY A 244 -4.49 0.60 -9.13
C GLY A 244 -5.52 0.27 -8.05
N CYS A 245 -5.65 -1.01 -7.74
CA CYS A 245 -6.69 -1.53 -6.87
C CYS A 245 -6.09 -2.51 -5.85
N VAL A 246 -6.53 -2.44 -4.59
CA VAL A 246 -6.20 -3.43 -3.55
C VAL A 246 -7.10 -4.66 -3.64
N THR A 247 -6.64 -5.81 -3.15
CA THR A 247 -7.44 -7.05 -3.09
C THR A 247 -8.60 -6.94 -2.10
N ALA A 248 -9.67 -7.70 -2.32
CA ALA A 248 -10.83 -7.75 -1.41
C ALA A 248 -10.45 -8.17 0.04
N ALA A 249 -9.35 -8.92 0.22
CA ALA A 249 -8.83 -9.29 1.54
C ALA A 249 -8.06 -8.17 2.25
N THR A 250 -7.64 -7.12 1.53
CA THR A 250 -6.90 -5.99 2.11
C THR A 250 -7.79 -5.23 3.09
N ARG A 251 -7.28 -4.99 4.30
CA ARG A 251 -8.04 -4.36 5.39
C ARG A 251 -7.81 -2.85 5.42
N VAL A 252 -8.87 -2.13 5.76
CA VAL A 252 -8.89 -0.67 5.94
C VAL A 252 -9.20 -0.39 7.40
N MET A 253 -8.41 0.49 8.02
CA MET A 253 -8.59 0.87 9.42
C MET A 253 -9.65 1.96 9.55
N ARG A 254 -10.76 1.63 10.22
CA ARG A 254 -11.83 2.59 10.47
C ARG A 254 -11.41 3.58 11.55
N ALA A 255 -11.75 4.85 11.38
CA ALA A 255 -11.54 5.87 12.39
C ALA A 255 -12.61 5.84 13.50
N ASP A 256 -13.81 5.33 13.21
CA ASP A 256 -14.88 5.22 14.23
C ASP A 256 -14.53 4.26 15.37
N THR A 257 -14.05 3.05 15.03
CA THR A 257 -13.90 1.91 15.95
C THR A 257 -12.45 1.50 16.14
N GLY A 258 -11.53 1.96 15.30
CA GLY A 258 -10.11 1.54 15.29
C GLY A 258 -9.90 0.13 14.73
N ALA A 259 -10.97 -0.59 14.41
CA ALA A 259 -10.93 -1.93 13.84
C ALA A 259 -10.52 -1.91 12.35
N GLU A 260 -9.89 -3.00 11.91
CA GLU A 260 -9.48 -3.21 10.51
C GLU A 260 -10.46 -4.14 9.78
N VAL A 261 -11.25 -3.57 8.87
CA VAL A 261 -12.29 -4.28 8.11
C VAL A 261 -11.79 -4.55 6.68
N PRO A 262 -11.94 -5.76 6.12
CA PRO A 262 -11.63 -6.02 4.72
C PRO A 262 -12.43 -5.11 3.78
N ILE A 263 -11.79 -4.51 2.77
CA ILE A 263 -12.49 -3.72 1.74
C ILE A 263 -13.49 -4.59 0.94
N GLY A 264 -13.24 -5.91 0.91
CA GLY A 264 -14.15 -6.96 0.45
C GLY A 264 -15.47 -7.03 1.23
N GLN A 265 -15.48 -6.68 2.51
CA GLN A 265 -16.67 -6.64 3.36
C GLN A 265 -17.43 -5.32 3.19
N ILE A 266 -16.75 -4.17 3.24
CA ILE A 266 -17.35 -2.82 3.16
C ILE A 266 -18.28 -2.66 1.95
N ALA A 267 -17.85 -3.13 0.77
CA ALA A 267 -18.67 -3.13 -0.45
C ALA A 267 -19.25 -4.51 -0.81
N ALA A 268 -19.42 -5.37 0.19
CA ALA A 268 -20.42 -6.45 0.16
C ALA A 268 -21.65 -6.06 1.00
N SER A 269 -21.46 -5.32 2.11
CA SER A 269 -22.55 -4.67 2.86
C SER A 269 -23.11 -3.42 2.15
N GLY A 270 -22.41 -2.86 1.17
CA GLY A 270 -22.81 -1.63 0.47
C GLY A 270 -22.65 -0.37 1.32
N GLU A 271 -21.83 -0.44 2.38
CA GLU A 271 -21.64 0.65 3.33
C GLU A 271 -20.97 1.86 2.66
N LYS A 272 -21.55 3.05 2.90
CA LYS A 272 -21.09 4.33 2.34
C LYS A 272 -20.60 5.26 3.44
N ASN A 273 -19.75 6.21 3.05
CA ASN A 273 -19.22 7.26 3.92
C ASN A 273 -18.52 6.76 5.21
N VAL A 274 -17.82 5.62 5.10
CA VAL A 274 -17.09 4.99 6.21
C VAL A 274 -15.97 5.92 6.68
N PRO A 275 -15.91 6.32 7.97
CA PRO A 275 -14.82 7.12 8.48
C PRO A 275 -13.56 6.24 8.62
N VAL A 276 -12.46 6.66 8.00
CA VAL A 276 -11.19 5.91 7.94
C VAL A 276 -10.01 6.77 8.37
N TRP A 277 -8.96 6.13 8.88
CA TRP A 277 -7.67 6.78 9.14
C TRP A 277 -6.87 6.88 7.84
N ALA A 278 -6.60 8.12 7.42
CA ALA A 278 -5.72 8.44 6.29
C ALA A 278 -4.54 9.30 6.76
N LEU A 279 -3.61 9.59 5.86
CA LEU A 279 -2.56 10.58 6.07
C LEU A 279 -2.91 11.90 5.36
N ASP A 280 -2.49 13.02 5.94
CA ASP A 280 -2.44 14.33 5.28
C ASP A 280 -1.08 14.58 4.62
N ASP A 281 -0.93 15.75 4.00
CA ASP A 281 0.29 16.19 3.32
C ASP A 281 1.47 16.42 4.30
N SER A 282 1.19 16.53 5.62
CA SER A 282 2.19 16.51 6.70
C SER A 282 2.56 15.09 7.15
N LEU A 283 2.03 14.05 6.51
CA LEU A 283 2.12 12.64 6.91
C LEU A 283 1.60 12.37 8.33
N ARG A 284 0.65 13.18 8.81
CA ARG A 284 -0.07 13.01 10.07
C ARG A 284 -1.39 12.27 9.85
N TYR A 285 -1.83 11.51 10.86
CA TYR A 285 -3.12 10.82 10.79
C TYR A 285 -4.28 11.80 10.88
N VAL A 286 -5.15 11.76 9.88
CA VAL A 286 -6.38 12.55 9.80
C VAL A 286 -7.58 11.65 9.49
N ARG A 287 -8.74 12.04 10.01
CA ARG A 287 -10.02 11.44 9.59
C ARG A 287 -10.27 11.81 8.13
N ARG A 288 -10.61 10.81 7.32
CA ARG A 288 -11.20 10.97 5.99
C ARG A 288 -12.42 10.07 5.84
N THR A 289 -13.24 10.36 4.83
CA THR A 289 -14.46 9.63 4.54
C THR A 289 -14.25 8.77 3.30
N LEU A 290 -14.24 7.45 3.47
CA LEU A 290 -14.31 6.50 2.36
C LEU A 290 -15.76 6.50 1.87
N THR A 291 -16.04 7.28 0.82
CA THR A 291 -17.41 7.52 0.34
C THR A 291 -18.08 6.23 -0.15
N HIS A 292 -17.31 5.39 -0.83
CA HIS A 292 -17.72 4.12 -1.40
C HIS A 292 -16.56 3.11 -1.36
N ALA A 293 -16.90 1.83 -1.52
CA ALA A 293 -16.04 0.92 -2.26
C ALA A 293 -16.91 0.20 -3.31
N PHE A 294 -16.32 -0.33 -4.37
CA PHE A 294 -17.04 -1.13 -5.38
C PHE A 294 -16.11 -2.14 -6.07
N PRO A 295 -16.61 -3.32 -6.49
CA PRO A 295 -15.81 -4.29 -7.27
C PRO A 295 -15.33 -3.70 -8.60
N SER A 296 -14.05 -3.87 -8.91
CA SER A 296 -13.42 -3.51 -10.19
C SER A 296 -12.92 -4.72 -10.98
N GLY A 297 -13.59 -5.87 -10.82
CA GLY A 297 -13.31 -7.13 -11.50
C GLY A 297 -12.29 -8.03 -10.78
N ARG A 298 -11.77 -9.03 -11.50
CA ARG A 298 -10.55 -9.77 -11.14
C ARG A 298 -9.38 -9.20 -11.93
N LYS A 299 -8.22 -9.01 -11.30
CA LYS A 299 -7.01 -8.48 -11.95
C LYS A 299 -5.77 -9.27 -11.50
N GLU A 300 -4.70 -9.21 -12.27
CA GLU A 300 -3.38 -9.63 -11.80
C GLU A 300 -2.93 -8.72 -10.64
N VAL A 301 -2.38 -9.32 -9.58
CA VAL A 301 -1.89 -8.57 -8.42
C VAL A 301 -0.50 -9.03 -8.00
N LEU A 302 0.26 -8.10 -7.43
CA LEU A 302 1.54 -8.35 -6.79
C LEU A 302 1.33 -8.44 -5.27
N ARG A 303 2.00 -9.40 -4.63
CA ARG A 303 2.12 -9.47 -3.17
C ARG A 303 3.49 -8.92 -2.77
N VAL A 304 3.50 -7.91 -1.89
CA VAL A 304 4.70 -7.40 -1.24
C VAL A 304 4.76 -7.89 0.21
N ARG A 305 5.96 -8.30 0.64
CA ARG A 305 6.26 -8.68 2.03
C ARG A 305 7.41 -7.85 2.57
N LEU A 306 7.23 -7.34 3.78
CA LEU A 306 8.25 -6.55 4.49
C LEU A 306 9.02 -7.41 5.49
N ALA A 307 10.23 -7.00 5.83
CA ALA A 307 11.07 -7.63 6.85
C ALA A 307 10.40 -7.69 8.24
N SER A 308 9.39 -6.84 8.49
CA SER A 308 8.53 -6.82 9.68
C SER A 308 7.46 -7.92 9.70
N GLY A 309 7.34 -8.72 8.63
CA GLY A 309 6.33 -9.76 8.44
C GLY A 309 4.99 -9.26 7.87
N LYS A 310 4.78 -7.93 7.85
CA LYS A 310 3.63 -7.28 7.21
C LYS A 310 3.60 -7.58 5.71
N THR A 311 2.39 -7.79 5.17
CA THR A 311 2.14 -8.13 3.76
C THR A 311 0.96 -7.33 3.23
N VAL A 312 0.99 -7.01 1.92
CA VAL A 312 -0.08 -6.31 1.21
C VAL A 312 -0.19 -6.84 -0.23
N GLU A 313 -1.37 -6.75 -0.82
CA GLU A 313 -1.66 -7.23 -2.17
C GLU A 313 -2.46 -6.18 -2.95
N ALA A 314 -1.95 -5.79 -4.12
CA ALA A 314 -2.63 -4.86 -5.01
C ALA A 314 -2.17 -5.05 -6.46
N THR A 315 -2.85 -4.41 -7.41
CA THR A 315 -2.40 -4.40 -8.82
C THR A 315 -1.06 -3.69 -8.99
N ALA A 316 -0.35 -4.01 -10.06
CA ALA A 316 0.98 -3.49 -10.38
C ALA A 316 1.08 -1.95 -10.35
N ASN A 317 0.02 -1.25 -10.76
CA ASN A 317 -0.10 0.22 -10.78
C ASN A 317 -0.61 0.84 -9.45
N HIS A 318 -0.81 0.08 -8.37
CA HIS A 318 -1.24 0.67 -7.10
C HIS A 318 -0.09 1.45 -6.44
N PRO A 319 -0.27 2.72 -6.07
CA PRO A 319 0.80 3.53 -5.49
C PRO A 319 1.08 3.14 -4.02
N PHE A 320 2.35 3.21 -3.63
CA PHE A 320 2.82 3.09 -2.25
C PHE A 320 3.77 4.24 -1.93
N LEU A 321 3.63 4.83 -0.74
CA LEU A 321 4.49 5.91 -0.29
C LEU A 321 5.88 5.38 0.02
N THR A 322 6.87 5.76 -0.78
CA THR A 322 8.30 5.50 -0.54
C THR A 322 8.96 6.73 0.09
N TYR A 323 10.29 6.75 0.20
CA TYR A 323 11.00 7.93 0.67
C TYR A 323 10.99 9.09 -0.35
N ASP A 324 10.99 8.79 -1.64
CA ASP A 324 11.06 9.78 -2.73
C ASP A 324 9.67 10.22 -3.23
N GLY A 325 8.62 9.94 -2.44
CA GLY A 325 7.21 10.10 -2.81
C GLY A 325 6.54 8.78 -3.17
N TRP A 326 5.35 8.86 -3.77
CA TRP A 326 4.57 7.71 -4.22
C TRP A 326 5.22 7.00 -5.42
N ARG A 327 5.28 5.67 -5.38
CA ARG A 327 5.69 4.82 -6.52
C ARG A 327 4.69 3.69 -6.75
N PRO A 328 4.40 3.28 -8.00
CA PRO A 328 3.69 2.05 -8.33
C PRO A 328 4.27 0.79 -7.65
N LEU A 329 3.41 -0.21 -7.43
CA LEU A 329 3.79 -1.48 -6.82
C LEU A 329 4.76 -2.31 -7.70
N ALA A 330 4.71 -2.12 -9.02
CA ALA A 330 5.65 -2.71 -9.98
C ALA A 330 7.09 -2.19 -9.78
N ASP A 331 7.23 -0.92 -9.38
CA ASP A 331 8.50 -0.21 -9.26
C ASP A 331 9.16 -0.39 -7.88
N LEU A 332 8.63 -1.31 -7.07
CA LEU A 332 9.14 -1.63 -5.74
C LEU A 332 10.08 -2.84 -5.80
N GLU A 333 11.36 -2.60 -5.53
CA GLU A 333 12.39 -3.64 -5.52
C GLU A 333 12.62 -4.23 -4.12
N VAL A 334 13.18 -5.46 -4.08
CA VAL A 334 13.66 -6.09 -2.84
C VAL A 334 14.82 -5.29 -2.26
N GLY A 335 14.79 -5.03 -0.95
CA GLY A 335 15.69 -4.08 -0.29
C GLY A 335 15.18 -2.63 -0.26
N GLY A 336 14.17 -2.31 -1.08
CA GLY A 336 13.44 -1.04 -1.06
C GLY A 336 12.69 -0.78 0.26
N ARG A 337 12.12 0.42 0.41
CA ARG A 337 11.41 0.84 1.63
C ARG A 337 10.11 1.58 1.30
N VAL A 338 9.06 1.21 2.02
CA VAL A 338 7.74 1.87 2.01
C VAL A 338 7.40 2.41 3.40
N ALA A 339 6.51 3.39 3.46
CA ALA A 339 5.94 3.89 4.70
C ALA A 339 5.10 2.81 5.40
N VAL A 340 5.14 2.80 6.73
CA VAL A 340 4.34 1.93 7.60
C VAL A 340 3.90 2.68 8.84
N ALA A 341 2.72 2.35 9.36
CA ALA A 341 2.25 2.85 10.65
C ALA A 341 3.24 2.53 11.78
N ARG A 342 3.57 3.54 12.59
CA ARG A 342 4.35 3.40 13.84
C ARG A 342 3.54 3.77 15.09
N HIS A 343 2.40 4.43 14.90
CA HIS A 343 1.41 4.79 15.91
C HIS A 343 0.01 4.71 15.24
N VAL A 344 -1.05 4.48 16.02
CA VAL A 344 -2.46 4.56 15.58
C VAL A 344 -3.21 5.43 16.59
N PRO A 345 -3.97 6.45 16.15
CA PRO A 345 -4.74 7.30 17.06
C PRO A 345 -5.80 6.54 17.87
N VAL A 346 -6.32 7.18 18.92
CA VAL A 346 -7.53 6.72 19.62
C VAL A 346 -8.72 6.80 18.63
N PRO A 347 -9.59 5.78 18.55
CA PRO A 347 -10.78 5.83 17.69
C PRO A 347 -11.81 6.85 18.19
N LEU A 348 -12.66 7.34 17.28
CA LEU A 348 -13.68 8.35 17.57
C LEU A 348 -14.72 7.85 18.58
N LEU A 349 -15.03 6.56 18.54
CA LEU A 349 -15.85 5.85 19.52
C LEU A 349 -14.93 4.94 20.32
N THR A 350 -14.81 5.22 21.60
CA THR A 350 -14.11 4.36 22.56
C THR A 350 -15.15 3.78 23.52
N THR A 351 -15.24 2.45 23.57
CA THR A 351 -16.25 1.72 24.35
C THR A 351 -15.54 0.89 25.40
N ALA A 352 -15.70 1.23 26.67
CA ALA A 352 -15.21 0.41 27.77
C ALA A 352 -16.05 -0.88 27.93
N TRP A 353 -15.41 -1.97 28.33
CA TRP A 353 -16.05 -3.22 28.72
C TRP A 353 -15.94 -3.42 30.24
N ALA A 354 -16.50 -4.48 30.81
CA ALA A 354 -16.12 -4.86 32.17
C ALA A 354 -14.70 -5.45 32.18
N ASP A 355 -13.84 -5.08 33.13
CA ASP A 355 -12.46 -5.58 33.20
C ASP A 355 -12.39 -7.12 33.30
N ALA A 356 -13.40 -7.75 33.90
CA ALA A 356 -13.59 -9.20 33.91
C ALA A 356 -13.74 -9.79 32.49
N GLU A 357 -14.54 -9.17 31.62
CA GLU A 357 -14.65 -9.58 30.20
C GLU A 357 -13.30 -9.47 29.49
N VAL A 358 -12.55 -8.38 29.73
CA VAL A 358 -11.26 -8.11 29.10
C VAL A 358 -10.20 -9.13 29.54
N MET A 359 -10.10 -9.40 30.84
CA MET A 359 -9.18 -10.39 31.40
C MET A 359 -9.54 -11.81 30.96
N LEU A 360 -10.81 -12.21 31.07
CA LEU A 360 -11.26 -13.54 30.67
C LEU A 360 -11.06 -13.77 29.17
N LEU A 361 -11.34 -12.77 28.32
CA LEU A 361 -11.12 -12.89 26.88
C LEU A 361 -9.63 -13.15 26.58
N ALA A 362 -8.73 -12.45 27.24
CA ALA A 362 -7.30 -12.58 27.04
C ALA A 362 -6.78 -13.97 27.44
N HIS A 363 -7.16 -14.45 28.63
CA HIS A 363 -6.83 -15.81 29.09
C HIS A 363 -7.44 -16.90 28.22
N LEU A 364 -8.70 -16.74 27.80
CA LEU A 364 -9.35 -17.71 26.91
C LEU A 364 -8.75 -17.70 25.49
N ILE A 365 -8.31 -16.56 24.96
CA ILE A 365 -7.62 -16.49 23.66
C ILE A 365 -6.27 -17.22 23.69
N GLY A 366 -5.53 -17.17 24.79
CA GLY A 366 -4.36 -18.02 25.01
C GLY A 366 -4.73 -19.47 25.32
N ASP A 367 -4.60 -19.86 26.59
CA ASP A 367 -4.68 -21.26 27.05
C ASP A 367 -6.12 -21.83 27.11
N GLY A 368 -7.15 -21.02 26.82
CA GLY A 368 -8.55 -21.46 26.82
C GLY A 368 -8.91 -22.44 25.69
N SER A 369 -9.79 -23.39 26.02
CA SER A 369 -10.44 -24.30 25.07
C SER A 369 -11.95 -24.13 25.12
N PHE A 370 -12.55 -23.77 23.98
CA PHE A 370 -13.99 -23.52 23.81
C PHE A 370 -14.48 -24.11 22.47
N VAL A 371 -13.93 -25.25 22.08
CA VAL A 371 -14.33 -25.98 20.86
C VAL A 371 -15.75 -26.53 20.99
N ARG A 372 -16.46 -26.68 19.86
CA ARG A 372 -17.84 -27.17 19.85
C ARG A 372 -17.95 -28.56 20.51
N ASN A 373 -19.06 -28.78 21.20
CA ASN A 373 -19.41 -30.04 21.88
C ASN A 373 -18.41 -30.47 22.97
N GLN A 374 -17.72 -29.52 23.60
CA GLN A 374 -16.92 -29.73 24.81
C GLN A 374 -17.22 -28.63 25.85
N PRO A 375 -16.97 -28.87 27.15
CA PRO A 375 -16.97 -27.82 28.16
C PRO A 375 -15.98 -26.69 27.80
N ILE A 376 -16.27 -25.47 28.25
CA ILE A 376 -15.29 -24.38 28.24
C ILE A 376 -14.28 -24.65 29.36
N ARG A 377 -13.00 -24.58 29.02
CA ARG A 377 -11.89 -24.92 29.93
C ARG A 377 -10.75 -23.92 29.81
N TYR A 378 -10.03 -23.70 30.89
CA TYR A 378 -8.78 -22.95 30.96
C TYR A 378 -7.75 -23.77 31.73
N ALA A 379 -6.47 -23.71 31.35
CA ALA A 379 -5.41 -24.47 32.03
C ALA A 379 -4.21 -23.59 32.34
N SER A 380 -3.67 -23.68 33.56
CA SER A 380 -2.45 -22.97 33.94
C SER A 380 -1.67 -23.66 35.06
N VAL A 381 -0.39 -23.32 35.18
CA VAL A 381 0.49 -23.68 36.31
C VAL A 381 0.67 -22.51 37.29
N ASP A 382 -0.05 -21.41 37.06
CA ASP A 382 0.10 -20.15 37.74
C ASP A 382 -1.19 -19.82 38.50
N GLU A 383 -1.15 -19.92 39.82
CA GLU A 383 -2.29 -19.67 40.72
C GLU A 383 -2.87 -18.26 40.56
N ALA A 384 -2.04 -17.26 40.18
CA ALA A 384 -2.56 -15.92 39.89
C ALA A 384 -3.44 -15.89 38.64
N ASN A 385 -3.05 -16.60 37.57
CA ASN A 385 -3.88 -16.75 36.37
C ASN A 385 -5.18 -17.53 36.70
N LEU A 386 -5.08 -18.59 37.51
CA LEU A 386 -6.24 -19.40 37.90
C LEU A 386 -7.23 -18.60 38.76
N ALA A 387 -6.74 -17.78 39.69
CA ALA A 387 -7.55 -16.87 40.49
C ALA A 387 -8.28 -15.86 39.60
N VAL A 388 -7.58 -15.14 38.71
CA VAL A 388 -8.19 -14.14 37.81
C VAL A 388 -9.23 -14.76 36.88
N VAL A 389 -9.00 -15.94 36.32
CA VAL A 389 -10.00 -16.62 35.47
C VAL A 389 -11.22 -17.07 36.28
N SER A 390 -11.03 -17.49 37.53
CA SER A 390 -12.13 -17.87 38.42
C SER A 390 -12.97 -16.66 38.85
N GLU A 391 -12.33 -15.55 39.21
CA GLU A 391 -12.99 -14.29 39.56
C GLU A 391 -13.74 -13.70 38.36
N ALA A 392 -13.09 -13.66 37.19
CA ALA A 392 -13.70 -13.13 35.97
C ALA A 392 -14.84 -14.02 35.43
N ALA A 393 -14.87 -15.31 35.74
CA ALA A 393 -16.01 -16.18 35.42
C ALA A 393 -17.26 -15.84 36.26
N ASN A 394 -17.09 -15.39 37.51
CA ASN A 394 -18.22 -14.97 38.36
C ASN A 394 -19.00 -13.78 37.77
N HIS A 395 -18.37 -12.93 36.95
CA HIS A 395 -19.06 -11.85 36.22
C HIS A 395 -20.13 -12.39 35.25
N PHE A 396 -19.91 -13.58 34.69
CA PHE A 396 -20.87 -14.30 33.85
C PHE A 396 -21.83 -15.18 34.66
N GLY A 397 -21.82 -15.07 35.99
CA GLY A 397 -22.53 -15.95 36.91
C GLY A 397 -21.97 -17.37 36.93
N ILE A 398 -20.72 -17.61 36.54
CA ILE A 398 -20.13 -18.95 36.46
C ILE A 398 -19.06 -19.12 37.55
N THR A 399 -19.35 -19.95 38.54
CA THR A 399 -18.33 -20.48 39.45
C THR A 399 -17.43 -21.44 38.68
N ALA A 400 -16.13 -21.14 38.60
CA ALA A 400 -15.15 -22.07 38.03
C ALA A 400 -14.96 -23.29 38.94
N THR A 401 -14.97 -24.50 38.37
CA THR A 401 -14.67 -25.74 39.10
C THR A 401 -13.26 -26.22 38.75
N ARG A 402 -12.48 -26.60 39.76
CA ARG A 402 -11.05 -26.91 39.64
C ARG A 402 -10.82 -28.43 39.58
N ASP A 403 -10.24 -28.90 38.48
CA ASP A 403 -9.89 -30.30 38.23
C ASP A 403 -8.43 -30.56 38.66
N ASP A 404 -8.20 -30.76 39.96
CA ASP A 404 -6.88 -31.11 40.53
C ASP A 404 -6.58 -32.61 40.42
N TYR A 405 -6.28 -33.07 39.21
CA TYR A 405 -5.72 -34.41 38.99
C TYR A 405 -4.26 -34.45 39.47
N ALA A 406 -3.96 -35.23 40.52
CA ALA A 406 -2.60 -35.34 41.09
C ALA A 406 -1.50 -35.83 40.11
N ALA A 407 -1.88 -36.40 38.97
CA ALA A 407 -0.96 -36.79 37.88
C ALA A 407 -0.80 -35.72 36.78
N ALA A 408 -1.62 -34.65 36.77
CA ALA A 408 -1.56 -33.59 35.79
C ALA A 408 -0.50 -32.54 36.17
N ARG A 409 0.32 -32.14 35.20
CA ARG A 409 1.34 -31.09 35.37
C ARG A 409 0.78 -29.66 35.23
N VAL A 410 -0.54 -29.50 35.26
CA VAL A 410 -1.27 -28.25 35.03
C VAL A 410 -2.65 -28.37 35.67
N THR A 411 -3.09 -27.34 36.41
CA THR A 411 -4.45 -27.28 36.92
C THR A 411 -5.38 -26.84 35.79
N THR A 412 -6.54 -27.49 35.69
CA THR A 412 -7.58 -27.12 34.72
C THR A 412 -8.79 -26.55 35.46
N LEU A 413 -9.27 -25.40 35.01
CA LEU A 413 -10.57 -24.85 35.39
C LEU A 413 -11.60 -25.25 34.33
N HIS A 414 -12.69 -25.84 34.77
CA HIS A 414 -13.91 -26.01 33.99
C HIS A 414 -14.87 -24.84 34.29
N LEU A 415 -15.48 -24.30 33.24
CA LEU A 415 -16.42 -23.17 33.31
C LEU A 415 -17.84 -23.65 32.92
N PRO A 416 -18.52 -24.40 33.82
CA PRO A 416 -19.84 -24.97 33.54
C PRO A 416 -20.92 -23.88 33.41
N ALA A 417 -22.10 -24.24 32.90
CA ALA A 417 -23.29 -23.41 33.12
C ALA A 417 -23.93 -23.78 34.46
N LEU A 418 -24.51 -22.80 35.17
CA LEU A 418 -25.25 -23.05 36.43
C LEU A 418 -26.50 -23.93 36.25
N TYR A 419 -26.93 -24.17 35.02
CA TYR A 419 -28.17 -24.87 34.68
C TYR A 419 -27.94 -25.91 33.60
N HIS A 420 -28.83 -26.90 33.57
CA HIS A 420 -28.88 -27.89 32.51
C HIS A 420 -29.09 -27.20 31.15
N LEU A 421 -28.22 -27.49 30.18
CA LEU A 421 -28.29 -26.94 28.84
C LEU A 421 -29.38 -27.67 28.05
N THR A 422 -30.49 -26.97 27.79
CA THR A 422 -31.63 -27.45 27.01
C THR A 422 -31.75 -26.66 25.70
N HIS A 423 -32.70 -27.02 24.83
CA HIS A 423 -32.92 -26.28 23.59
C HIS A 423 -33.23 -24.80 23.88
N GLY A 424 -32.41 -23.89 23.34
CA GLY A 424 -32.49 -22.45 23.60
C GLY A 424 -31.79 -21.95 24.87
N ARG A 425 -31.16 -22.81 25.69
CA ARG A 425 -30.35 -22.39 26.85
C ARG A 425 -28.87 -22.68 26.60
N ARG A 426 -28.03 -21.66 26.72
CA ARG A 426 -26.59 -21.71 26.40
C ARG A 426 -25.75 -21.21 27.58
N ASN A 427 -24.53 -21.71 27.72
CA ASN A 427 -23.57 -21.17 28.69
C ASN A 427 -23.29 -19.67 28.39
N PRO A 428 -23.40 -18.75 29.36
CA PRO A 428 -23.19 -17.32 29.15
C PRO A 428 -21.86 -16.91 28.50
N ILE A 429 -20.74 -17.55 28.88
CA ILE A 429 -19.43 -17.31 28.26
C ILE A 429 -19.43 -17.85 26.82
N ALA A 430 -20.08 -18.98 26.54
CA ALA A 430 -20.22 -19.50 25.18
C ALA A 430 -20.99 -18.52 24.26
N GLU A 431 -22.10 -17.97 24.74
CA GLU A 431 -22.93 -17.01 24.01
C GLU A 431 -22.21 -15.67 23.76
N TRP A 432 -21.49 -15.18 24.75
CA TRP A 432 -20.59 -14.02 24.59
C TRP A 432 -19.48 -14.30 23.57
N LEU A 433 -18.86 -15.49 23.59
CA LEU A 433 -17.88 -15.91 22.58
C LEU A 433 -18.49 -16.10 21.18
N ASP A 434 -19.78 -16.42 21.02
CA ASP A 434 -20.46 -16.38 19.71
C ASP A 434 -20.57 -14.94 19.19
N ARG A 435 -20.99 -14.00 20.04
CA ARG A 435 -21.09 -12.56 19.70
C ARG A 435 -19.73 -11.97 19.27
N LEU A 436 -18.64 -12.52 19.80
CA LEU A 436 -17.26 -12.19 19.41
C LEU A 436 -16.72 -13.00 18.20
N GLY A 437 -17.48 -13.99 17.70
CA GLY A 437 -17.09 -14.87 16.58
C GLY A 437 -16.01 -15.93 16.92
N LEU A 438 -15.72 -16.10 18.21
CA LEU A 438 -14.66 -16.96 18.74
C LEU A 438 -15.14 -18.36 19.17
N PHE A 439 -16.41 -18.54 19.53
CA PHE A 439 -16.87 -19.84 20.04
C PHE A 439 -16.68 -20.95 18.98
N GLY A 440 -16.18 -22.10 19.42
CA GLY A 440 -15.86 -23.24 18.55
C GLY A 440 -14.50 -23.18 17.85
N ARG A 441 -13.81 -22.03 17.85
CA ARG A 441 -12.53 -21.84 17.14
C ARG A 441 -11.39 -22.63 17.78
N ARG A 442 -10.55 -23.26 16.95
CA ARG A 442 -9.28 -23.86 17.36
C ARG A 442 -8.18 -22.80 17.47
N SER A 443 -7.08 -23.12 18.15
CA SER A 443 -5.94 -22.21 18.42
C SER A 443 -5.36 -21.47 17.21
N HIS A 444 -5.41 -22.08 16.02
CA HIS A 444 -4.94 -21.47 14.76
C HIS A 444 -5.99 -20.59 14.06
N GLU A 445 -7.24 -20.60 14.54
CA GLU A 445 -8.36 -19.78 14.04
C GLU A 445 -8.76 -18.66 15.02
N LYS A 446 -8.20 -18.62 16.24
CA LYS A 446 -8.45 -17.53 17.20
C LYS A 446 -7.94 -16.19 16.63
N PHE A 447 -8.61 -15.09 16.94
CA PHE A 447 -8.25 -13.73 16.51
C PHE A 447 -8.53 -12.72 17.62
N VAL A 448 -8.09 -11.46 17.45
CA VAL A 448 -8.49 -10.35 18.34
C VAL A 448 -9.86 -9.83 17.89
N PRO A 449 -10.94 -9.91 18.70
CA PRO A 449 -12.26 -9.41 18.30
C PRO A 449 -12.27 -7.92 18.02
N TRP A 450 -13.18 -7.48 17.14
CA TRP A 450 -13.22 -6.11 16.63
C TRP A 450 -13.38 -5.05 17.75
N GLY A 451 -14.19 -5.33 18.78
CA GLY A 451 -14.42 -4.41 19.89
C GLY A 451 -13.18 -4.15 20.76
N VAL A 452 -12.20 -5.07 20.78
CA VAL A 452 -10.94 -4.88 21.52
C VAL A 452 -10.11 -3.72 20.96
N PHE A 453 -10.28 -3.37 19.67
CA PHE A 453 -9.64 -2.20 19.07
C PHE A 453 -10.31 -0.88 19.49
N SER A 454 -11.58 -0.95 19.90
CA SER A 454 -12.38 0.18 20.38
C SER A 454 -12.25 0.42 21.89
N LEU A 455 -11.47 -0.40 22.61
CA LEU A 455 -11.26 -0.23 24.05
C LEU A 455 -10.46 1.04 24.40
N PRO A 456 -10.65 1.58 25.62
CA PRO A 456 -9.73 2.50 26.29
C PRO A 456 -8.27 2.00 26.26
N LYS A 457 -7.28 2.91 26.28
CA LYS A 457 -5.86 2.52 26.12
C LYS A 457 -5.38 1.62 27.27
N ASP A 458 -5.83 1.93 28.47
CA ASP A 458 -5.73 1.18 29.72
C ASP A 458 -6.35 -0.22 29.61
N GLN A 459 -7.59 -0.36 29.13
CA GLN A 459 -8.19 -1.68 28.88
C GLN A 459 -7.50 -2.48 27.75
N ILE A 460 -6.92 -1.83 26.73
CA ILE A 460 -6.02 -2.51 25.78
C ILE A 460 -4.74 -2.99 26.48
N ALA A 461 -4.18 -2.20 27.40
CA ALA A 461 -3.04 -2.62 28.20
C ALA A 461 -3.38 -3.81 29.11
N LEU A 462 -4.57 -3.82 29.73
CA LEU A 462 -5.10 -4.95 30.50
C LEU A 462 -5.24 -6.20 29.63
N PHE A 463 -5.89 -6.09 28.47
CA PHE A 463 -6.00 -7.19 27.50
C PHE A 463 -4.63 -7.76 27.13
N LEU A 464 -3.68 -6.89 26.75
CA LEU A 464 -2.34 -7.31 26.34
C LEU A 464 -1.53 -7.91 27.51
N ARG A 465 -1.68 -7.40 28.73
CA ARG A 465 -1.02 -7.89 29.96
C ARG A 465 -1.46 -9.32 30.31
N HIS A 466 -2.76 -9.58 30.27
CA HIS A 466 -3.34 -10.90 30.56
C HIS A 466 -3.13 -11.87 29.40
N LEU A 467 -3.13 -11.39 28.15
CA LEU A 467 -2.75 -12.21 27.01
C LEU A 467 -1.29 -12.66 27.15
N TRP A 468 -0.36 -11.76 27.51
CA TRP A 468 1.04 -12.13 27.72
C TRP A 468 1.28 -13.11 28.89
N ALA A 469 0.29 -13.31 29.76
CA ALA A 469 0.35 -14.30 30.83
C ALA A 469 0.12 -15.75 30.36
N THR A 470 -0.25 -15.96 29.08
CA THR A 470 -0.57 -17.26 28.45
C THR A 470 0.58 -17.82 27.58
N ASP A 471 0.62 -17.59 26.24
CA ASP A 471 1.77 -17.93 25.37
C ASP A 471 2.88 -16.85 25.36
N GLY A 472 2.74 -15.79 26.17
CA GLY A 472 3.70 -14.69 26.23
C GLY A 472 5.02 -15.11 26.86
N SER A 473 6.09 -14.51 26.37
CA SER A 473 7.47 -14.81 26.78
C SER A 473 8.26 -13.51 26.95
N VAL A 474 9.01 -13.45 28.05
CA VAL A 474 9.94 -12.38 28.42
C VAL A 474 11.17 -13.07 28.97
N THR A 475 12.25 -13.09 28.19
CA THR A 475 13.51 -13.74 28.58
C THR A 475 14.65 -12.73 28.68
N ILE A 476 15.54 -12.95 29.63
CA ILE A 476 16.81 -12.22 29.77
C ILE A 476 17.89 -13.03 29.07
N GLU A 477 18.79 -12.36 28.35
CA GLU A 477 19.93 -13.03 27.71
C GLU A 477 20.94 -13.55 28.74
N ARG A 478 21.66 -14.63 28.40
CA ARG A 478 22.84 -15.10 29.17
C ARG A 478 23.93 -14.04 29.33
N SER A 479 23.90 -12.98 28.51
CA SER A 479 24.79 -11.82 28.59
C SER A 479 24.51 -10.90 29.79
N GLY A 480 23.30 -10.96 30.36
CA GLY A 480 22.80 -10.00 31.35
C GLY A 480 22.56 -8.58 30.81
N ARG A 481 22.79 -8.33 29.51
CA ARG A 481 22.80 -6.97 28.89
C ARG A 481 21.54 -6.66 28.08
N GLY A 482 20.57 -7.55 28.05
CA GLY A 482 19.35 -7.42 27.25
C GLY A 482 18.44 -8.62 27.41
N GLY A 483 17.43 -8.70 26.53
CA GLY A 483 16.42 -9.74 26.54
C GLY A 483 15.55 -9.75 25.28
N ARG A 484 14.58 -10.66 25.27
CA ARG A 484 13.62 -10.84 24.17
C ARG A 484 12.21 -10.90 24.74
N ILE A 485 11.34 -10.03 24.24
CA ILE A 485 9.90 -10.06 24.50
C ILE A 485 9.20 -10.54 23.22
N TYR A 486 8.46 -11.66 23.31
CA TYR A 486 7.68 -12.18 22.19
C TYR A 486 6.45 -12.97 22.64
N TYR A 487 5.43 -13.04 21.78
CA TYR A 487 4.29 -13.96 21.92
C TYR A 487 4.38 -15.04 20.83
N ALA A 488 4.08 -16.29 21.15
CA ALA A 488 4.04 -17.40 20.19
C ALA A 488 2.60 -17.81 19.87
N SER A 489 2.27 -18.08 18.61
CA SER A 489 0.97 -18.66 18.27
C SER A 489 1.00 -19.50 16.98
N THR A 490 -0.04 -20.31 16.80
CA THR A 490 -0.37 -20.92 15.50
C THR A 490 -1.39 -20.12 14.71
N SER A 491 -2.10 -19.16 15.33
CA SER A 491 -2.92 -18.19 14.61
C SER A 491 -2.06 -17.01 14.16
N ARG A 492 -2.00 -16.81 12.84
CA ARG A 492 -1.39 -15.60 12.27
C ARG A 492 -2.26 -14.37 12.49
N GLU A 493 -3.58 -14.50 12.40
CA GLU A 493 -4.51 -13.36 12.52
C GLU A 493 -4.54 -12.78 13.94
N LEU A 494 -4.40 -13.63 14.96
CA LEU A 494 -4.21 -13.19 16.35
C LEU A 494 -2.98 -12.29 16.48
N LEU A 495 -1.82 -12.73 15.97
CA LEU A 495 -0.58 -11.95 16.05
C LEU A 495 -0.63 -10.69 15.20
N GLU A 496 -1.31 -10.70 14.07
CA GLU A 496 -1.56 -9.47 13.31
C GLU A 496 -2.50 -8.52 14.07
N GLY A 497 -3.48 -9.03 14.82
CA GLY A 497 -4.31 -8.27 15.75
C GLY A 497 -3.49 -7.59 16.86
N VAL A 498 -2.69 -8.37 17.59
CA VAL A 498 -1.78 -7.86 18.64
C VAL A 498 -0.78 -6.85 18.08
N SER A 499 -0.23 -7.09 16.87
CA SER A 499 0.67 -6.17 16.14
C SER A 499 0.02 -4.84 15.75
N ARG A 500 -1.33 -4.76 15.73
CA ARG A 500 -2.09 -3.53 15.52
C ARG A 500 -2.40 -2.83 16.85
N LEU A 501 -2.80 -3.58 17.89
CA LEU A 501 -2.98 -3.03 19.25
C LEU A 501 -1.71 -2.34 19.77
N PHE A 502 -0.53 -2.91 19.52
CA PHE A 502 0.76 -2.31 19.88
C PHE A 502 1.01 -0.91 19.29
N LEU A 503 0.36 -0.55 18.18
CA LEU A 503 0.49 0.80 17.60
C LEU A 503 -0.21 1.87 18.46
N ARG A 504 -1.16 1.52 19.33
CA ARG A 504 -1.74 2.44 20.36
C ARG A 504 -0.73 2.82 21.46
N PHE A 505 0.43 2.15 21.50
CA PHE A 505 1.56 2.39 22.43
C PHE A 505 2.84 2.82 21.69
N GLY A 506 2.75 3.06 20.37
CA GLY A 506 3.93 3.33 19.54
C GLY A 506 4.95 2.17 19.51
N ILE A 507 4.51 0.93 19.77
CA ILE A 507 5.36 -0.26 19.80
C ILE A 507 5.37 -0.89 18.39
N SER A 508 6.56 -1.08 17.82
CA SER A 508 6.75 -1.61 16.46
C SER A 508 7.20 -3.07 16.49
N SER A 509 6.26 -4.00 16.47
CA SER A 509 6.50 -5.45 16.49
C SER A 509 6.86 -6.05 15.12
N ARG A 510 7.58 -7.17 15.14
CA ARG A 510 8.00 -7.98 13.98
C ARG A 510 7.37 -9.37 14.05
N LEU A 511 6.54 -9.71 13.05
CA LEU A 511 6.02 -11.05 12.87
C LEU A 511 7.07 -11.93 12.17
N ARG A 512 7.40 -13.09 12.75
CA ARG A 512 8.26 -14.11 12.14
C ARG A 512 7.48 -15.42 11.97
N THR A 513 7.73 -16.12 10.87
CA THR A 513 7.36 -17.54 10.74
C THR A 513 8.49 -18.38 11.33
N THR A 514 8.12 -19.38 12.14
CA THR A 514 9.02 -20.40 12.68
C THR A 514 8.72 -21.71 11.97
N THR A 515 9.76 -22.36 11.43
CA THR A 515 9.63 -23.62 10.70
C THR A 515 9.09 -24.71 11.62
N ALA A 516 8.05 -25.41 11.18
CA ALA A 516 7.56 -26.60 11.87
C ALA A 516 8.63 -27.71 11.82
N LYS A 517 8.81 -28.44 12.93
CA LYS A 517 9.57 -29.70 12.91
C LYS A 517 8.65 -30.80 12.37
N GLY A 518 8.94 -31.32 11.18
CA GLY A 518 8.14 -32.38 10.55
C GLY A 518 6.72 -31.95 10.20
N THR A 519 5.74 -32.82 10.46
CA THR A 519 4.32 -32.69 10.07
C THR A 519 3.50 -31.67 10.87
N TYR A 520 4.13 -30.89 11.75
CA TYR A 520 3.44 -29.91 12.59
C TYR A 520 2.96 -28.68 11.80
N ARG A 521 1.94 -27.98 12.32
CA ARG A 521 1.48 -26.70 11.74
C ARG A 521 2.59 -25.63 11.85
N LEU A 522 2.61 -24.71 10.90
CA LEU A 522 3.45 -23.50 10.99
C LEU A 522 3.20 -22.77 12.30
N GLN A 523 4.28 -22.36 12.96
CA GLN A 523 4.24 -21.50 14.14
C GLN A 523 4.70 -20.10 13.77
N TYR A 524 4.28 -19.13 14.56
CA TYR A 524 4.60 -17.73 14.38
C TYR A 524 5.04 -17.12 15.71
N THR A 525 5.99 -16.20 15.68
CA THR A 525 6.32 -15.36 16.83
C THR A 525 6.12 -13.89 16.49
N LEU A 526 5.53 -13.13 17.42
CA LEU A 526 5.44 -11.68 17.34
C LEU A 526 6.48 -11.11 18.31
N ASP A 527 7.64 -10.71 17.77
CA ASP A 527 8.73 -10.13 18.53
C ASP A 527 8.53 -8.62 18.74
N ILE A 528 8.77 -8.16 19.98
CA ILE A 528 9.12 -6.77 20.25
C ILE A 528 10.66 -6.69 20.24
N SER A 529 11.22 -5.66 19.59
CA SER A 529 12.67 -5.56 19.39
C SER A 529 13.10 -4.10 19.28
N GLY A 530 14.25 -3.77 19.85
CA GLY A 530 14.64 -2.40 20.21
C GLY A 530 14.52 -2.20 21.72
N ARG A 531 15.36 -1.32 22.28
CA ARG A 531 15.30 -1.02 23.73
C ARG A 531 14.01 -0.29 24.07
N ASP A 532 13.69 0.75 23.30
CA ASP A 532 12.67 1.72 23.69
C ASP A 532 11.25 1.20 23.38
N GLU A 533 11.07 0.37 22.35
CA GLU A 533 9.86 -0.45 22.16
C GLU A 533 9.63 -1.44 23.32
N GLN A 534 10.69 -2.10 23.84
CA GLN A 534 10.57 -3.01 24.98
C GLN A 534 10.30 -2.28 26.30
N LEU A 535 10.93 -1.10 26.53
CA LEU A 535 10.64 -0.28 27.71
C LEU A 535 9.20 0.24 27.72
N ARG A 536 8.62 0.62 26.56
CA ARG A 536 7.19 0.96 26.47
C ARG A 536 6.31 -0.24 26.80
N PHE A 537 6.62 -1.44 26.28
CA PHE A 537 5.90 -2.65 26.65
C PHE A 537 5.94 -2.90 28.17
N LEU A 538 7.13 -2.89 28.76
CA LEU A 538 7.32 -3.25 30.18
C LEU A 538 6.64 -2.26 31.14
N ARG A 539 6.69 -0.95 30.82
CA ARG A 539 6.11 0.12 31.64
C ARG A 539 4.61 0.30 31.46
N GLU A 540 4.10 0.23 30.23
CA GLU A 540 2.69 0.53 29.94
C GLU A 540 1.78 -0.70 29.94
N ILE A 541 2.33 -1.91 29.69
CA ILE A 541 1.56 -3.15 29.55
C ILE A 541 2.01 -4.17 30.60
N GLY A 542 3.27 -4.60 30.56
CA GLY A 542 3.82 -5.64 31.45
C GLY A 542 3.23 -7.03 31.15
N CYS A 543 3.15 -7.87 32.19
CA CYS A 543 2.57 -9.21 32.14
C CYS A 543 1.97 -9.57 33.50
N HIS A 544 0.88 -10.33 33.53
CA HIS A 544 0.29 -10.85 34.78
C HIS A 544 1.01 -12.13 35.28
N GLY A 545 0.75 -12.53 36.52
CA GLY A 545 1.25 -13.78 37.12
C GLY A 545 2.77 -13.80 37.37
N GLN A 546 3.33 -15.00 37.51
CA GLN A 546 4.76 -15.26 37.76
C GLN A 546 5.67 -14.62 36.70
N ARG A 547 5.18 -14.49 35.46
CA ARG A 547 5.88 -13.84 34.34
C ARG A 547 6.16 -12.35 34.56
N SER A 548 5.44 -11.68 35.46
CA SER A 548 5.73 -10.30 35.89
C SER A 548 7.15 -10.12 36.44
N VAL A 549 7.69 -11.13 37.14
CA VAL A 549 9.03 -11.11 37.74
C VAL A 549 10.13 -11.00 36.67
N ALA A 550 9.94 -11.65 35.51
CA ALA A 550 10.85 -11.52 34.37
C ALA A 550 10.75 -10.14 33.71
N CYS A 551 9.54 -9.54 33.70
CA CYS A 551 9.33 -8.19 33.19
C CYS A 551 10.07 -7.14 34.01
N ALA A 552 9.91 -7.15 35.35
CA ALA A 552 10.59 -6.22 36.26
C ALA A 552 12.12 -6.32 36.14
N LYS A 553 12.67 -7.54 36.13
CA LYS A 553 14.11 -7.78 35.97
C LYS A 553 14.64 -7.28 34.62
N LEU A 554 13.92 -7.52 33.53
CA LEU A 554 14.31 -7.03 32.20
C LEU A 554 14.20 -5.50 32.09
N GLN A 555 13.23 -4.87 32.76
CA GLN A 555 13.09 -3.42 32.74
C GLN A 555 14.34 -2.73 33.32
N VAL A 556 14.80 -3.14 34.50
CA VAL A 556 16.01 -2.59 35.14
C VAL A 556 17.24 -2.73 34.23
N ILE A 557 17.42 -3.89 33.61
CA ILE A 557 18.51 -4.14 32.65
C ILE A 557 18.43 -3.20 31.44
N LEU A 558 17.24 -3.02 30.87
CA LEU A 558 17.05 -2.17 29.70
C LEU A 558 17.17 -0.68 30.03
N GLU A 559 16.73 -0.24 31.21
CA GLU A 559 16.88 1.15 31.67
C GLU A 559 18.35 1.55 31.79
N ALA A 560 19.19 0.69 32.37
CA ALA A 560 20.64 0.86 32.47
C ALA A 560 21.40 0.71 31.13
N SER A 561 20.77 0.14 30.09
CA SER A 561 21.36 -0.04 28.76
C SER A 561 21.23 1.21 27.87
N THR A 562 22.11 1.34 26.86
CA THR A 562 21.97 2.34 25.79
C THR A 562 21.21 1.77 24.60
N SER A 563 20.36 2.59 23.95
CA SER A 563 19.60 2.14 22.77
C SER A 563 20.50 1.92 21.56
N ASN A 564 20.20 0.93 20.72
CA ASN A 564 20.91 0.68 19.48
C ASN A 564 20.24 1.46 18.32
N PRO A 565 20.84 2.57 17.84
CA PRO A 565 20.19 3.46 16.87
C PRO A 565 20.03 2.83 15.48
N ASN A 566 20.69 1.72 15.19
CA ASN A 566 20.77 1.15 13.84
C ASN A 566 19.51 0.35 13.41
N ILE A 567 18.49 0.26 14.27
CA ILE A 567 17.27 -0.54 14.03
C ILE A 567 16.21 0.25 13.23
N ASP A 568 15.77 1.43 13.70
CA ASP A 568 14.84 2.31 12.95
C ASP A 568 15.60 3.34 12.10
N THR A 569 16.34 2.83 11.11
CA THR A 569 17.11 3.64 10.16
C THR A 569 16.29 4.11 8.96
N MET A 570 16.64 5.28 8.45
CA MET A 570 16.17 5.83 7.17
C MET A 570 16.99 5.25 5.98
N PRO A 571 16.58 5.50 4.72
CA PRO A 571 17.48 5.37 3.58
C PRO A 571 18.76 6.21 3.79
N ALA A 572 19.88 5.84 3.16
CA ALA A 572 21.11 6.66 3.22
C ALA A 572 21.00 7.91 2.30
N GLU A 573 20.12 7.83 1.32
CA GLU A 573 19.77 8.80 0.30
C GLU A 573 19.27 10.13 0.91
N ILE A 574 18.75 10.12 2.15
CA ILE A 574 18.41 11.31 2.92
C ILE A 574 19.61 12.27 3.11
N TRP A 575 20.83 11.74 3.14
CA TRP A 575 22.05 12.55 3.22
C TRP A 575 22.28 13.42 1.98
N ASN A 576 21.67 13.12 0.82
CA ASN A 576 21.68 14.02 -0.32
C ASN A 576 20.91 15.31 -0.01
N ARG A 577 19.72 15.17 0.57
CA ARG A 577 18.86 16.31 0.96
C ARG A 577 19.46 17.12 2.11
N VAL A 578 20.09 16.45 3.09
CA VAL A 578 20.84 17.15 4.16
C VAL A 578 22.01 17.94 3.57
N ARG A 579 22.79 17.38 2.65
CA ARG A 579 23.92 18.10 2.01
C ARG A 579 23.48 19.29 1.16
N ALA A 580 22.34 19.21 0.47
CA ALA A 580 21.77 20.36 -0.24
C ALA A 580 21.49 21.52 0.73
N VAL A 581 20.78 21.26 1.82
CA VAL A 581 20.45 22.28 2.84
C VAL A 581 21.70 22.82 3.56
N LEU A 582 22.71 21.99 3.82
CA LEU A 582 24.00 22.47 4.34
C LEU A 582 24.70 23.43 3.38
N LEU A 583 24.69 23.13 2.09
CA LEU A 583 25.32 23.95 1.05
C LEU A 583 24.57 25.26 0.83
N GLU A 584 23.23 25.24 0.85
CA GLU A 584 22.37 26.42 0.85
C GLU A 584 22.62 27.34 2.07
N ARG A 585 22.94 26.74 3.22
CA ARG A 585 23.28 27.45 4.48
C ARG A 585 24.76 27.82 4.62
N GLY A 586 25.63 27.37 3.71
CA GLY A 586 27.09 27.51 3.83
C GLY A 586 27.72 26.70 4.99
N MET A 587 26.97 25.84 5.69
CA MET A 587 27.45 25.16 6.90
C MET A 587 28.43 24.01 6.56
N PRO A 588 29.70 24.06 7.01
CA PRO A 588 30.68 23.02 6.72
C PRO A 588 30.41 21.73 7.51
N HIS A 589 30.78 20.58 6.93
CA HIS A 589 30.54 19.25 7.53
C HIS A 589 31.10 19.06 8.95
N ARG A 590 32.12 19.84 9.35
CA ARG A 590 32.70 19.81 10.71
C ARG A 590 31.79 20.51 11.73
N GLU A 591 31.11 21.56 11.32
CA GLU A 591 30.18 22.32 12.17
C GLU A 591 28.90 21.54 12.43
N LEU A 592 28.31 20.90 11.41
CA LEU A 592 27.20 19.96 11.62
C LEU A 592 27.60 18.83 12.58
N ALA A 593 28.83 18.28 12.47
CA ALA A 593 29.28 17.24 13.39
C ALA A 593 29.35 17.73 14.85
N ALA A 594 29.77 18.97 15.06
CA ALA A 594 29.77 19.61 16.38
C ALA A 594 28.34 19.87 16.88
N ALA A 595 27.45 20.44 16.06
CA ALA A 595 26.05 20.72 16.41
C ALA A 595 25.26 19.44 16.74
N MET A 596 25.53 18.34 16.05
CA MET A 596 24.97 17.01 16.36
C MET A 596 25.57 16.34 17.60
N ASN A 597 26.63 16.92 18.18
CA ASN A 597 27.51 16.35 19.20
C ASN A 597 28.02 14.94 18.84
N ILE A 598 28.75 14.84 17.72
CA ILE A 598 29.42 13.61 17.25
C ILE A 598 30.85 13.87 16.76
N ASN A 599 31.73 12.88 16.94
CA ASN A 599 33.08 12.92 16.39
C ASN A 599 33.05 13.00 14.85
N PHE A 600 33.78 13.96 14.30
CA PHE A 600 33.91 14.14 12.84
C PHE A 600 34.53 12.90 12.19
N SER A 601 33.79 12.27 11.27
CA SER A 601 34.15 10.98 10.64
C SER A 601 34.30 11.07 9.12
N GLY A 602 34.52 12.28 8.59
CA GLY A 602 34.71 12.54 7.16
C GLY A 602 33.53 12.06 6.32
N SER A 603 33.82 11.40 5.20
CA SER A 603 32.77 10.87 4.30
C SER A 603 32.03 9.64 4.85
N THR A 604 32.48 9.05 5.96
CA THR A 604 31.92 7.82 6.55
C THR A 604 30.49 8.01 7.05
N LEU A 605 30.15 9.22 7.53
CA LEU A 605 28.81 9.58 7.99
C LEU A 605 27.76 9.35 6.89
N TRP A 606 28.04 9.86 5.68
CA TRP A 606 27.13 9.83 4.53
C TRP A 606 26.92 8.41 3.96
N LYS A 607 27.86 7.50 4.18
CA LYS A 607 27.78 6.10 3.71
C LYS A 607 26.89 5.22 4.59
N ARG A 608 26.53 5.67 5.80
CA ARG A 608 25.75 4.90 6.78
C ARG A 608 24.28 5.34 6.78
N LYS A 609 23.35 4.39 6.69
CA LYS A 609 21.91 4.59 6.86
C LYS A 609 21.64 5.20 8.26
N PRO A 610 21.19 6.47 8.37
CA PRO A 610 21.11 7.14 9.67
C PRO A 610 19.88 6.70 10.47
N SER A 611 19.98 6.77 11.80
CA SER A 611 18.81 6.64 12.68
C SER A 611 17.92 7.88 12.60
N ARG A 612 16.63 7.72 12.87
CA ARG A 612 15.70 8.86 12.95
C ARG A 612 16.05 9.83 14.07
N GLU A 613 16.54 9.33 15.20
CA GLU A 613 17.06 10.15 16.30
C GLU A 613 18.22 11.04 15.85
N ARG A 614 19.18 10.48 15.10
CA ARG A 614 20.30 11.24 14.52
C ARG A 614 19.82 12.33 13.56
N LEU A 615 18.80 12.04 12.75
CA LEU A 615 18.18 13.03 11.86
C LEU A 615 17.37 14.08 12.64
N GLY A 616 16.81 13.73 13.80
CA GLY A 616 16.24 14.70 14.74
C GLY A 616 17.29 15.69 15.25
N ARG A 617 18.50 15.21 15.59
CA ARG A 617 19.62 16.09 15.94
C ARG A 617 20.08 16.98 14.77
N VAL A 618 20.06 16.48 13.52
CA VAL A 618 20.31 17.30 12.32
C VAL A 618 19.24 18.39 12.17
N ALA A 619 17.97 18.04 12.33
CA ALA A 619 16.84 18.98 12.18
C ALA A 619 16.69 19.97 13.35
N ALA A 620 17.31 19.68 14.50
CA ALA A 620 17.43 20.57 15.66
C ALA A 620 18.80 21.28 15.74
N SER A 621 19.70 21.06 14.77
CA SER A 621 20.88 21.90 14.59
C SER A 621 20.45 23.23 13.94
N PRO A 622 21.07 24.38 14.28
CA PRO A 622 20.71 25.70 13.76
C PRO A 622 20.55 25.75 12.22
#